data_AF-F4P2K2-F1
#
_entry.id   AF-F4P2K2-F1
#
_cell.length_a   1.000
_cell.length_b   1.000
_cell.length_c   1.000
_cell.angle_alpha   90.00
_cell.angle_beta   90.00
_cell.angle_gamma   90.00
#
_symmetry.space_group_name_H-M   'P 1'
#
loop_
_entity.id
_entity.type
_entity.pdbx_description
1 polymer ?
#
loop_
_entity_poly.entity_id
_entity_poly.type
_entity_poly.pdbx_seq_one_letter_code
_entity_poly.pdbx_strand_id
1 'polypeptide(L)'
;MNLPYIADFTRTYCSPNTLESSSQLPLDGSYSSATDSISKPNTQLRHITRLEIYDFDSTLFRSPLPSSDLWTPALKGKVMADCAWFSEPRTLETPYIPLVPENTWWHDETIAHALNALSNKNTLTVLLTGRRHDRFSARIQKLCLSKQPEPLAFDLFIMREGHDSTLSRHYATTLDFKLAVLDKLLQTFPHIDHIEIHDDRERHLKLFQRQCEAMVAHRRISTFKMHYVVHERTLNQFIAPHLEKSLVLELVENCNIRIRNAMAREVEMDASRAITPVTNPSNLRAEPIEYSENAQTSCSVYSKSAGLQSINESSAIKESCCNTLNASLPSELSTSNSIPLSNTIKTKKLDSGISTKLQRQFSSNNTHSSATNSRLPSRRISISNFRVLIEPTDTVRFTSITLDDDSRSALLKMFPTPDKWKPHARHMIVSFGNAPDAVIEAIGGIGARIYMLATGFGEVHGRAQAVRVESNALSCITASANSTMYITLCVSSTGALNDPSEITNWNTIQPLELYGTLERVMITDLKSSRTQGGSSGSLSQFDGNNVPKQVSIGVLVKKHHPTLQGKQVGKACEAVNLWMSKTFIENLENNRAEIEFYIQSQSFQ
;
A
#
# COMPACT_ATOMS: atom_id res chain seq x y z
N MET A 1 -19.79 -3.83 20.12
CA MET A 1 -18.86 -4.69 19.39
C MET A 1 -18.87 -6.03 20.10
N ASN A 2 -19.73 -6.95 19.66
CA ASN A 2 -19.57 -8.36 19.99
C ASN A 2 -18.61 -8.89 18.92
N LEU A 3 -17.33 -9.03 19.25
CA LEU A 3 -16.42 -9.83 18.44
C LEU A 3 -16.60 -11.27 18.93
N PRO A 4 -17.49 -12.09 18.31
CA PRO A 4 -17.77 -13.44 18.79
C PRO A 4 -16.47 -14.24 18.97
N TYR A 5 -15.50 -14.07 18.06
CA TYR A 5 -14.19 -14.71 18.13
C TYR A 5 -13.38 -14.41 19.40
N ILE A 6 -13.45 -13.18 19.94
CA ILE A 6 -12.75 -12.84 21.19
C ILE A 6 -13.44 -13.53 22.37
N ALA A 7 -14.78 -13.53 22.38
CA ALA A 7 -15.55 -14.20 23.43
C ALA A 7 -15.36 -15.73 23.39
N ASP A 8 -15.33 -16.32 22.19
CA ASP A 8 -15.12 -17.74 21.96
C ASP A 8 -13.70 -18.16 22.37
N PHE A 9 -12.67 -17.38 22.01
CA PHE A 9 -11.29 -17.63 22.47
C PHE A 9 -11.18 -17.54 24.00
N THR A 10 -11.76 -16.50 24.60
CA THR A 10 -11.73 -16.30 26.06
C THR A 10 -12.41 -17.46 26.78
N ARG A 11 -13.56 -17.94 26.26
CA ARG A 11 -14.29 -19.09 26.80
C ARG A 11 -13.47 -20.37 26.67
N THR A 12 -12.80 -20.58 25.54
CA THR A 12 -12.08 -21.84 25.24
C THR A 12 -10.75 -21.94 25.98
N TYR A 13 -10.03 -20.83 26.16
CA TYR A 13 -8.62 -20.87 26.61
C TYR A 13 -8.31 -20.10 27.90
N CYS A 14 -9.25 -19.31 28.43
CA CYS A 14 -8.99 -18.41 29.57
C CYS A 14 -10.02 -18.47 30.70
N SER A 15 -11.15 -19.17 30.56
CA SER A 15 -12.18 -19.24 31.61
C SER A 15 -12.11 -20.54 32.41
N PRO A 16 -11.95 -20.49 33.75
CA PRO A 16 -11.97 -21.69 34.59
C PRO A 16 -13.36 -22.33 34.77
N ASN A 17 -14.44 -21.73 34.24
CA ASN A 17 -15.82 -22.09 34.60
C ASN A 17 -16.71 -22.52 33.41
N THR A 18 -16.24 -23.35 32.50
CA THR A 18 -17.14 -23.90 31.46
C THR A 18 -16.91 -25.38 31.21
N LEU A 19 -17.03 -26.14 32.29
CA LEU A 19 -17.33 -27.57 32.26
C LEU A 19 -18.65 -27.77 33.03
N GLU A 20 -19.75 -27.19 32.55
CA GLU A 20 -21.09 -27.73 32.87
C GLU A 20 -22.18 -27.12 31.98
N SER A 21 -22.96 -28.02 31.38
CA SER A 21 -24.26 -27.81 30.73
C SER A 21 -24.33 -27.05 29.40
N SER A 22 -24.17 -27.80 28.30
CA SER A 22 -25.00 -27.59 27.11
C SER A 22 -25.11 -28.89 26.32
N SER A 23 -25.98 -29.77 26.82
CA SER A 23 -26.54 -30.88 26.06
C SER A 23 -27.74 -30.40 25.24
N GLN A 24 -27.84 -30.94 24.03
CA GLN A 24 -28.96 -30.90 23.06
C GLN A 24 -28.93 -29.77 22.03
N LEU A 25 -28.60 -30.15 20.79
CA LEU A 25 -29.39 -29.92 19.57
C LEU A 25 -29.06 -31.03 18.53
N PRO A 26 -29.96 -31.33 17.58
CA PRO A 26 -30.20 -32.69 17.08
C PRO A 26 -29.31 -33.11 15.91
N LEU A 27 -29.08 -34.43 15.86
CA LEU A 27 -28.50 -35.17 14.74
C LEU A 27 -29.54 -35.35 13.63
N ASP A 28 -29.17 -35.05 12.39
CA ASP A 28 -29.51 -35.90 11.24
C ASP A 28 -28.50 -35.74 10.08
N GLY A 29 -28.19 -36.85 9.40
CA GLY A 29 -27.72 -36.83 7.99
C GLY A 29 -26.22 -36.87 7.65
N SER A 30 -25.55 -38.00 7.96
CA SER A 30 -24.48 -38.71 7.21
C SER A 30 -23.41 -37.96 6.37
N TYR A 31 -22.14 -38.15 6.71
CA TYR A 31 -21.11 -38.71 5.79
C TYR A 31 -19.97 -39.37 6.58
N SER A 32 -19.49 -40.49 6.05
CA SER A 32 -18.70 -41.54 6.70
C SER A 32 -17.18 -41.26 6.80
N SER A 33 -16.67 -41.56 8.00
CA SER A 33 -15.35 -42.09 8.42
C SER A 33 -14.07 -41.82 7.60
N ALA A 34 -13.15 -41.10 8.26
CA ALA A 34 -11.75 -41.51 8.43
C ALA A 34 -11.25 -40.92 9.77
N THR A 35 -11.51 -41.64 10.85
CA THR A 35 -10.94 -41.39 12.17
C THR A 35 -9.55 -42.01 12.23
N ASP A 36 -8.52 -41.22 12.56
CA ASP A 36 -7.63 -41.59 13.65
C ASP A 36 -6.76 -40.42 14.14
N SER A 37 -6.82 -40.21 15.45
CA SER A 37 -5.99 -39.33 16.31
C SER A 37 -6.17 -37.80 16.25
N ILE A 38 -7.40 -37.31 16.49
CA ILE A 38 -7.56 -35.96 17.09
C ILE A 38 -7.15 -36.06 18.57
N SER A 39 -5.91 -35.66 18.86
CA SER A 39 -5.48 -35.40 20.24
C SER A 39 -6.43 -34.38 20.88
N LYS A 40 -7.00 -34.73 22.04
CA LYS A 40 -7.82 -33.83 22.87
C LYS A 40 -7.11 -32.46 23.03
N PRO A 41 -7.82 -31.32 22.90
CA PRO A 41 -7.21 -30.02 23.16
C PRO A 41 -6.74 -29.98 24.63
N ASN A 42 -5.45 -29.72 24.80
CA ASN A 42 -4.82 -29.56 26.10
C ASN A 42 -5.30 -28.22 26.70
N THR A 43 -6.37 -28.25 27.50
CA THR A 43 -7.06 -27.09 28.11
C THR A 43 -6.28 -26.51 29.30
N GLN A 44 -4.99 -26.23 29.13
CA GLN A 44 -4.27 -25.41 30.10
C GLN A 44 -4.70 -23.95 29.94
N LEU A 45 -5.39 -23.42 30.95
CA LEU A 45 -5.76 -22.00 31.04
C LEU A 45 -4.51 -21.13 30.92
N ARG A 46 -4.45 -20.29 29.88
CA ARG A 46 -3.32 -19.40 29.66
C ARG A 46 -3.47 -18.14 30.51
N HIS A 47 -2.48 -17.85 31.35
CA HIS A 47 -2.39 -16.56 32.05
C HIS A 47 -1.74 -15.53 31.12
N ILE A 48 -2.58 -14.79 30.40
CA ILE A 48 -2.14 -13.83 29.40
C ILE A 48 -1.74 -12.52 30.09
N THR A 49 -0.43 -12.24 30.09
CA THR A 49 0.14 -10.99 30.63
C THR A 49 0.73 -10.10 29.55
N ARG A 50 0.92 -10.60 28.33
CA ARG A 50 1.55 -9.87 27.24
C ARG A 50 0.67 -9.87 26.00
N LEU A 51 0.69 -8.79 25.24
CA LEU A 51 -0.01 -8.65 23.97
C LEU A 51 0.98 -8.26 22.88
N GLU A 52 0.97 -8.98 21.78
CA GLU A 52 1.65 -8.56 20.57
C GLU A 52 0.71 -8.48 19.38
N ILE A 53 0.74 -7.34 18.70
CA ILE A 53 -0.11 -7.03 17.56
C ILE A 53 0.77 -6.86 16.32
N TYR A 54 0.37 -7.55 15.25
CA TYR A 54 1.04 -7.51 13.95
C TYR A 54 0.08 -7.04 12.87
N ASP A 55 0.40 -5.95 12.17
CA ASP A 55 -0.28 -5.64 10.90
C ASP A 55 0.11 -6.65 9.81
N PHE A 56 -0.74 -6.77 8.79
CA PHE A 56 -0.52 -7.71 7.69
C PHE A 56 0.23 -7.06 6.53
N ASP A 57 -0.42 -6.10 5.85
CA ASP A 57 0.07 -5.50 4.60
C ASP A 57 1.35 -4.69 4.86
N SER A 58 2.43 -5.02 4.15
CA SER A 58 3.74 -4.37 4.28
C SER A 58 4.33 -4.42 5.69
N THR A 59 3.91 -5.38 6.52
CA THR A 59 4.43 -5.59 7.89
C THR A 59 4.88 -7.04 8.09
N LEU A 60 3.93 -7.98 8.03
CA LEU A 60 4.23 -9.41 7.97
C LEU A 60 4.46 -9.86 6.53
N PHE A 61 3.52 -9.48 5.67
CA PHE A 61 3.44 -9.91 4.28
C PHE A 61 3.76 -8.73 3.36
N ARG A 62 4.61 -8.97 2.36
CA ARG A 62 4.96 -8.03 1.29
C ARG A 62 3.84 -7.98 0.26
N SER A 63 2.64 -7.59 0.71
CA SER A 63 1.50 -7.37 -0.15
C SER A 63 1.89 -6.48 -1.33
N PRO A 64 1.51 -6.83 -2.56
CA PRO A 64 1.98 -6.12 -3.73
C PRO A 64 1.42 -4.69 -3.73
N LEU A 65 2.31 -3.73 -3.99
CA LEU A 65 1.95 -2.35 -4.28
C LEU A 65 1.93 -2.15 -5.80
N PRO A 66 1.17 -1.18 -6.35
CA PRO A 66 1.27 -0.88 -7.77
C PRO A 66 2.72 -0.61 -8.17
N SER A 67 3.15 -1.25 -9.25
CA SER A 67 4.50 -1.26 -9.74
C SER A 67 4.96 0.12 -10.19
N SER A 68 6.09 0.56 -9.65
CA SER A 68 6.75 1.79 -10.09
C SER A 68 7.41 1.64 -11.46
N ASP A 69 7.41 0.44 -12.06
CA ASP A 69 7.85 0.21 -13.43
C ASP A 69 6.72 0.48 -14.44
N LEU A 70 5.45 0.35 -14.02
CA LEU A 70 4.27 0.52 -14.87
C LEU A 70 3.57 1.86 -14.67
N TRP A 71 3.55 2.38 -13.45
CA TRP A 71 2.76 3.55 -13.08
C TRP A 71 3.64 4.66 -12.54
N THR A 72 3.36 5.90 -12.95
CA THR A 72 3.97 7.06 -12.30
C THR A 72 3.54 7.17 -10.84
N PRO A 73 4.32 7.88 -9.98
CA PRO A 73 3.94 8.11 -8.59
C PRO A 73 2.54 8.72 -8.44
N ALA A 74 2.16 9.65 -9.33
CA ALA A 74 0.85 10.29 -9.33
C ALA A 74 -0.30 9.29 -9.56
N LEU A 75 -0.22 8.48 -10.62
CA LEU A 75 -1.25 7.49 -10.91
C LEU A 75 -1.28 6.39 -9.84
N LYS A 76 -0.11 5.92 -9.37
CA LYS A 76 -0.03 4.96 -8.26
C LYS A 76 -0.74 5.47 -7.00
N GLY A 77 -0.52 6.74 -6.63
CA GLY A 77 -1.20 7.37 -5.50
C GLY A 77 -2.72 7.37 -5.68
N LYS A 78 -3.21 7.70 -6.87
CA LYS A 78 -4.63 7.63 -7.22
C LYS A 78 -5.20 6.23 -7.15
N VAL A 79 -4.49 5.23 -7.66
CA VAL A 79 -4.93 3.83 -7.62
C VAL A 79 -5.06 3.32 -6.18
N MET A 80 -4.09 3.65 -5.33
CA MET A 80 -4.09 3.24 -3.92
C MET A 80 -5.18 3.94 -3.10
N ALA A 81 -5.38 5.25 -3.31
CA ALA A 81 -6.30 6.06 -2.50
C ALA A 81 -7.76 6.00 -3.00
N ASP A 82 -7.98 6.13 -4.31
CA ASP A 82 -9.30 6.39 -4.90
C ASP A 82 -9.86 5.14 -5.62
N CYS A 83 -9.00 4.28 -6.17
CA CYS A 83 -9.39 3.08 -6.92
C CYS A 83 -9.45 1.79 -6.07
N ALA A 84 -9.35 1.92 -4.74
CA ALA A 84 -9.60 0.85 -3.79
C ALA A 84 -8.67 -0.38 -3.92
N TRP A 85 -7.40 -0.18 -4.28
CA TRP A 85 -6.38 -1.24 -4.38
C TRP A 85 -6.39 -2.24 -3.21
N PHE A 86 -6.31 -1.75 -1.96
CA PHE A 86 -6.32 -2.62 -0.77
C PHE A 86 -7.70 -3.23 -0.43
N SER A 87 -8.76 -2.85 -1.14
CA SER A 87 -10.10 -3.46 -0.98
C SER A 87 -10.43 -4.48 -2.07
N GLU A 88 -9.53 -4.66 -3.04
CA GLU A 88 -9.67 -5.56 -4.17
C GLU A 88 -9.07 -6.95 -3.83
N PRO A 89 -9.89 -8.00 -3.69
CA PRO A 89 -9.43 -9.35 -3.34
C PRO A 89 -8.36 -9.90 -4.29
N ARG A 90 -8.46 -9.57 -5.58
CA ARG A 90 -7.48 -10.00 -6.59
C ARG A 90 -6.04 -9.63 -6.23
N THR A 91 -5.81 -8.56 -5.47
CA THR A 91 -4.45 -8.18 -5.01
C THR A 91 -3.77 -9.22 -4.11
N LEU A 92 -4.52 -10.18 -3.56
CA LEU A 92 -3.99 -11.28 -2.73
C LEU A 92 -4.39 -12.67 -3.26
N GLU A 93 -5.02 -12.77 -4.42
CA GLU A 93 -5.52 -14.04 -4.97
C GLU A 93 -4.73 -14.50 -6.21
N THR A 94 -4.82 -15.79 -6.51
CA THR A 94 -4.33 -16.34 -7.78
C THR A 94 -5.14 -15.78 -8.95
N PRO A 95 -4.54 -15.47 -10.12
CA PRO A 95 -3.11 -15.61 -10.48
C PRO A 95 -2.24 -14.38 -10.18
N TYR A 96 -2.78 -13.36 -9.51
CA TYR A 96 -2.06 -12.10 -9.26
C TYR A 96 -0.90 -12.28 -8.28
N ILE A 97 -1.07 -13.13 -7.28
CA ILE A 97 0.02 -13.65 -6.45
C ILE A 97 -0.04 -15.19 -6.41
N PRO A 98 1.06 -15.89 -6.04
CA PRO A 98 1.05 -17.34 -5.90
C PRO A 98 0.03 -17.85 -4.87
N LEU A 99 -0.53 -19.04 -5.11
CA LEU A 99 -1.45 -19.68 -4.17
C LEU A 99 -0.78 -19.89 -2.80
N VAL A 100 0.48 -20.32 -2.80
CA VAL A 100 1.34 -20.44 -1.62
C VAL A 100 2.60 -19.62 -1.90
N PRO A 101 2.68 -18.38 -1.39
CA PRO A 101 3.84 -17.53 -1.61
C PRO A 101 5.09 -18.05 -0.90
N GLU A 102 6.24 -17.93 -1.56
CA GLU A 102 7.55 -18.25 -1.00
C GLU A 102 7.97 -17.30 0.14
N ASN A 103 9.05 -17.63 0.85
CA ASN A 103 9.54 -16.82 1.97
C ASN A 103 9.90 -15.37 1.58
N THR A 104 10.24 -15.13 0.31
CA THR A 104 10.51 -13.78 -0.23
C THR A 104 9.31 -12.84 -0.14
N TRP A 105 8.10 -13.35 0.10
CA TRP A 105 6.88 -12.56 0.33
C TRP A 105 6.69 -12.16 1.79
N TRP A 106 7.57 -12.57 2.70
CA TRP A 106 7.44 -12.29 4.12
C TRP A 106 8.58 -11.40 4.61
N HIS A 107 8.35 -10.68 5.71
CA HIS A 107 9.40 -9.87 6.35
C HIS A 107 10.15 -10.70 7.39
N ASP A 108 11.36 -11.15 7.07
CA ASP A 108 12.09 -12.12 7.89
C ASP A 108 12.21 -11.72 9.37
N GLU A 109 12.54 -10.46 9.66
CA GLU A 109 12.67 -9.97 11.04
C GLU A 109 11.33 -9.96 11.77
N THR A 110 10.26 -9.46 11.14
CA THR A 110 8.92 -9.44 11.76
C THR A 110 8.40 -10.87 11.96
N ILE A 111 8.72 -11.79 11.05
CA ILE A 111 8.36 -13.20 11.17
C ILE A 111 9.09 -13.86 12.33
N ALA A 112 10.39 -13.59 12.50
CA ALA A 112 11.14 -14.08 13.65
C ALA A 112 10.55 -13.58 14.98
N HIS A 113 10.15 -12.31 15.04
CA HIS A 113 9.41 -11.77 16.19
C HIS A 113 8.08 -12.51 16.43
N ALA A 114 7.27 -12.68 15.38
CA ALA A 114 5.97 -13.34 15.48
C ALA A 114 6.10 -14.80 15.94
N LEU A 115 7.05 -15.57 15.40
CA LEU A 115 7.29 -16.95 15.81
C LEU A 115 7.76 -17.05 17.27
N ASN A 116 8.66 -16.16 17.71
CA ASN A 116 9.06 -16.09 19.11
C ASN A 116 7.85 -15.81 20.03
N ALA A 117 6.97 -14.90 19.62
CA ALA A 117 5.75 -14.58 20.36
C ALA A 117 4.76 -15.73 20.43
N LEU A 118 4.56 -16.44 19.31
CA LEU A 118 3.71 -17.63 19.21
C LEU A 118 4.19 -18.76 20.12
N SER A 119 5.50 -18.87 20.35
CA SER A 119 6.08 -19.85 21.28
C SER A 119 5.84 -19.51 22.76
N ASN A 120 5.49 -18.26 23.08
CA ASN A 120 5.34 -17.78 24.44
C ASN A 120 3.89 -17.94 24.96
N LYS A 121 3.69 -18.89 25.87
CA LYS A 121 2.37 -19.22 26.44
C LYS A 121 1.64 -18.05 27.11
N ASN A 122 2.36 -17.04 27.60
CA ASN A 122 1.78 -15.88 28.30
C ASN A 122 1.52 -14.68 27.36
N THR A 123 1.85 -14.80 26.07
CA THR A 123 1.64 -13.76 25.06
C THR A 123 0.39 -14.06 24.24
N LEU A 124 -0.55 -13.13 24.19
CA LEU A 124 -1.64 -13.14 23.21
C LEU A 124 -1.11 -12.56 21.90
N THR A 125 -1.14 -13.35 20.84
CA THR A 125 -0.67 -12.98 19.51
C THR A 125 -1.85 -12.62 18.61
N VAL A 126 -1.83 -11.41 18.05
CA VAL A 126 -2.95 -10.88 17.26
C VAL A 126 -2.46 -10.39 15.92
N LEU A 127 -3.03 -10.94 14.83
CA LEU A 127 -2.97 -10.29 13.53
C LEU A 127 -4.09 -9.27 13.44
N LEU A 128 -3.74 -7.99 13.22
CA LEU A 128 -4.69 -6.88 13.14
C LEU A 128 -4.54 -6.10 11.84
N THR A 129 -5.45 -6.33 10.89
CA THR A 129 -5.40 -5.71 9.56
C THR A 129 -6.60 -4.83 9.26
N GLY A 130 -6.38 -3.79 8.45
CA GLY A 130 -7.44 -2.97 7.88
C GLY A 130 -8.22 -3.64 6.74
N ARG A 131 -7.75 -4.81 6.26
CA ARG A 131 -8.47 -5.61 5.26
C ARG A 131 -9.83 -6.06 5.81
N ARG A 132 -10.80 -6.17 4.91
CA ARG A 132 -12.18 -6.52 5.25
C ARG A 132 -12.34 -8.00 5.57
N HIS A 133 -12.99 -8.31 6.68
CA HIS A 133 -13.26 -9.68 7.11
C HIS A 133 -14.03 -10.49 6.05
N ASP A 134 -15.12 -9.94 5.50
CA ASP A 134 -16.00 -10.62 4.55
C ASP A 134 -15.35 -10.95 3.20
N ARG A 135 -14.19 -10.35 2.91
CA ARG A 135 -13.47 -10.51 1.64
C ARG A 135 -12.13 -11.22 1.76
N PHE A 136 -11.44 -11.07 2.89
CA PHE A 136 -10.04 -11.45 3.02
C PHE A 136 -9.77 -12.48 4.14
N SER A 137 -10.74 -12.80 4.99
CA SER A 137 -10.56 -13.68 6.15
C SER A 137 -9.94 -15.03 5.76
N ALA A 138 -10.62 -15.76 4.88
CA ALA A 138 -10.17 -17.08 4.42
C ALA A 138 -8.77 -17.01 3.78
N ARG A 139 -8.51 -15.99 2.94
CA ARG A 139 -7.25 -15.89 2.21
C ARG A 139 -6.07 -15.54 3.11
N ILE A 140 -6.19 -14.53 3.97
CA ILE A 140 -5.11 -14.12 4.87
C ILE A 140 -4.81 -15.23 5.89
N GLN A 141 -5.85 -15.89 6.44
CA GLN A 141 -5.64 -17.04 7.32
C GLN A 141 -4.91 -18.17 6.58
N LYS A 142 -5.32 -18.50 5.36
CA LYS A 142 -4.63 -19.51 4.53
C LYS A 142 -3.18 -19.14 4.29
N LEU A 143 -2.88 -17.88 3.95
CA LEU A 143 -1.50 -17.40 3.74
C LEU A 143 -0.65 -17.57 5.00
N CYS A 144 -1.16 -17.16 6.16
CA CYS A 144 -0.46 -17.27 7.44
C CYS A 144 -0.22 -18.73 7.84
N LEU A 145 -1.25 -19.58 7.73
CA LEU A 145 -1.18 -21.00 8.07
C LEU A 145 -0.37 -21.83 7.07
N SER A 146 -0.22 -21.36 5.82
CA SER A 146 0.63 -22.03 4.82
C SER A 146 2.10 -21.60 4.87
N LYS A 147 2.47 -20.63 5.71
CA LYS A 147 3.87 -20.19 5.86
C LYS A 147 4.76 -21.37 6.26
N GLN A 148 5.93 -21.46 5.64
CA GLN A 148 6.93 -22.50 5.89
C GLN A 148 8.26 -21.88 6.38
N PRO A 149 9.05 -22.59 7.21
CA PRO A 149 8.80 -23.94 7.73
C PRO A 149 7.73 -23.98 8.82
N GLU A 150 7.52 -22.87 9.52
CA GLU A 150 6.54 -22.78 10.62
C GLU A 150 5.35 -21.91 10.21
N PRO A 151 4.11 -22.37 10.49
CA PRO A 151 2.90 -21.61 10.21
C PRO A 151 2.74 -20.45 11.21
N LEU A 152 2.17 -19.34 10.75
CA LEU A 152 1.79 -18.21 11.61
C LEU A 152 0.39 -18.41 12.17
N ALA A 153 0.27 -19.31 13.15
CA ALA A 153 -1.00 -19.65 13.80
C ALA A 153 -1.35 -18.68 14.94
N PHE A 154 -1.63 -17.42 14.59
CA PHE A 154 -2.05 -16.38 15.57
C PHE A 154 -3.26 -16.80 16.40
N ASP A 155 -3.28 -16.40 17.66
CA ASP A 155 -4.41 -16.64 18.57
C ASP A 155 -5.69 -15.98 18.04
N LEU A 156 -5.56 -14.76 17.49
CA LEU A 156 -6.67 -13.99 16.94
C LEU A 156 -6.31 -13.38 15.59
N PHE A 157 -7.22 -13.53 14.62
CA PHE A 157 -7.22 -12.82 13.35
C PHE A 157 -8.31 -11.75 13.37
N ILE A 158 -7.94 -10.50 13.56
CA ILE A 158 -8.88 -9.38 13.65
C ILE A 158 -8.80 -8.54 12.39
N MET A 159 -9.93 -8.43 11.71
CA MET A 159 -10.08 -7.75 10.42
C MET A 159 -11.20 -6.72 10.51
N ARG A 160 -11.15 -5.71 9.64
CA ARG A 160 -12.17 -4.67 9.62
C ARG A 160 -13.51 -5.28 9.20
N GLU A 161 -14.57 -4.95 9.92
CA GLU A 161 -15.93 -5.36 9.56
C GLU A 161 -16.34 -4.78 8.19
N GLY A 162 -17.15 -5.55 7.45
CA GLY A 162 -17.75 -5.07 6.21
C GLY A 162 -18.72 -3.91 6.45
N HIS A 163 -19.12 -3.24 5.38
CA HIS A 163 -20.22 -2.27 5.43
C HIS A 163 -21.55 -3.04 5.56
N ASP A 164 -21.91 -3.44 6.77
CA ASP A 164 -23.26 -3.88 7.09
C ASP A 164 -24.01 -2.69 7.68
N SER A 165 -25.02 -2.20 6.94
CA SER A 165 -25.89 -1.10 7.39
C SER A 165 -26.71 -1.45 8.65
N THR A 166 -26.76 -2.72 9.03
CA THR A 166 -27.46 -3.20 10.22
C THR A 166 -26.57 -3.25 11.47
N LEU A 167 -25.23 -3.20 11.31
CA LEU A 167 -24.29 -3.17 12.43
C LEU A 167 -24.09 -1.72 12.93
N SER A 168 -24.34 -1.52 14.22
CA SER A 168 -24.39 -0.21 14.89
C SER A 168 -23.08 0.59 14.94
N ARG A 169 -21.93 0.04 14.50
CA ARG A 169 -20.63 0.72 14.61
C ARG A 169 -19.84 0.66 13.31
N HIS A 170 -19.87 1.77 12.58
CA HIS A 170 -18.95 2.04 11.47
C HIS A 170 -17.76 2.86 11.98
N TYR A 171 -16.53 2.38 11.72
CA TYR A 171 -15.31 3.15 11.99
C TYR A 171 -14.96 4.01 10.78
N ALA A 172 -14.77 5.31 11.01
CA ALA A 172 -14.46 6.25 9.95
C ALA A 172 -13.14 5.88 9.25
N THR A 173 -12.09 5.58 10.03
CA THR A 173 -10.78 5.20 9.50
C THR A 173 -10.33 3.82 9.97
N THR A 174 -9.37 3.23 9.24
CA THR A 174 -8.70 1.98 9.66
C THR A 174 -8.04 2.14 11.02
N LEU A 175 -7.46 3.30 11.31
CA LEU A 175 -6.83 3.55 12.60
C LEU A 175 -7.84 3.58 13.74
N ASP A 176 -8.98 4.25 13.58
CA ASP A 176 -10.03 4.27 14.62
C ASP A 176 -10.51 2.85 14.96
N PHE A 177 -10.65 2.02 13.94
CA PHE A 177 -10.93 0.59 14.10
C PHE A 177 -9.83 -0.10 14.93
N LYS A 178 -8.56 0.06 14.55
CA LYS A 178 -7.44 -0.58 15.23
C LYS A 178 -7.31 -0.15 16.71
N LEU A 179 -7.48 1.14 17.02
CA LEU A 179 -7.44 1.65 18.41
C LEU A 179 -8.61 1.09 19.24
N ALA A 180 -9.81 0.99 18.65
CA ALA A 180 -10.96 0.40 19.33
C ALA A 180 -10.80 -1.10 19.60
N VAL A 181 -10.13 -1.83 18.70
CA VAL A 181 -9.76 -3.23 18.93
C VAL A 181 -8.78 -3.34 20.10
N LEU A 182 -7.75 -2.48 20.16
CA LEU A 182 -6.80 -2.46 21.27
C LEU A 182 -7.50 -2.27 22.62
N ASP A 183 -8.40 -1.28 22.71
CA ASP A 183 -9.18 -1.05 23.93
C ASP A 183 -10.03 -2.27 24.30
N LYS A 184 -10.64 -2.93 23.31
CA LYS A 184 -11.48 -4.11 23.55
C LYS A 184 -10.65 -5.30 24.02
N LEU A 185 -9.48 -5.54 23.44
CA LEU A 185 -8.56 -6.59 23.88
C LEU A 185 -8.14 -6.38 25.34
N LEU A 186 -7.78 -5.15 25.72
CA LEU A 186 -7.38 -4.83 27.09
C LEU A 186 -8.55 -4.92 28.08
N GLN A 187 -9.79 -4.69 27.65
CA GLN A 187 -10.96 -4.93 28.49
C GLN A 187 -11.20 -6.44 28.70
N THR A 188 -11.00 -7.25 27.66
CA THR A 188 -11.19 -8.70 27.73
C THR A 188 -10.08 -9.41 28.51
N PHE A 189 -8.84 -8.94 28.36
CA PHE A 189 -7.66 -9.52 29.00
C PHE A 189 -7.07 -8.50 30.00
N PRO A 190 -7.66 -8.39 31.20
CA PRO A 190 -7.31 -7.35 32.16
C PRO A 190 -5.88 -7.48 32.71
N HIS A 191 -5.29 -8.67 32.67
CA HIS A 191 -3.96 -8.96 33.18
C HIS A 191 -2.80 -8.61 32.24
N ILE A 192 -3.10 -8.17 31.00
CA ILE A 192 -2.05 -7.67 30.10
C ILE A 192 -1.36 -6.46 30.74
N ASP A 193 -0.05 -6.53 30.92
CA ASP A 193 0.79 -5.46 31.48
C ASP A 193 1.85 -4.93 30.49
N HIS A 194 2.06 -5.64 29.38
CA HIS A 194 3.02 -5.28 28.34
C HIS A 194 2.42 -5.44 26.93
N ILE A 195 2.69 -4.48 26.06
CA ILE A 195 2.16 -4.43 24.68
C ILE A 195 3.29 -4.20 23.67
N GLU A 196 3.39 -5.02 22.63
CA GLU A 196 4.20 -4.72 21.43
C GLU A 196 3.32 -4.59 20.18
N ILE A 197 3.62 -3.61 19.33
CA ILE A 197 2.89 -3.38 18.08
C ILE A 197 3.85 -3.22 16.92
N HIS A 198 3.63 -4.01 15.86
CA HIS A 198 4.36 -3.97 14.60
C HIS A 198 3.43 -3.44 13.49
N ASP A 199 3.79 -2.32 12.86
CA ASP A 199 3.02 -1.70 11.76
C ASP A 199 3.99 -0.93 10.84
N ASP A 200 3.66 -0.88 9.55
CA ASP A 200 4.44 -0.20 8.50
C ASP A 200 4.12 1.29 8.39
N ARG A 201 3.09 1.77 9.09
CA ARG A 201 2.63 3.15 9.01
C ARG A 201 3.06 3.90 10.25
N GLU A 202 4.08 4.74 10.09
CA GLU A 202 4.61 5.58 11.17
C GLU A 202 3.52 6.42 11.86
N ARG A 203 2.52 6.91 11.09
CA ARG A 203 1.37 7.63 11.64
C ARG A 203 0.51 6.76 12.57
N HIS A 204 0.30 5.49 12.23
CA HIS A 204 -0.45 4.56 13.09
C HIS A 204 0.32 4.33 14.39
N LEU A 205 1.61 4.03 14.30
CA LEU A 205 2.46 3.79 15.48
C LEU A 205 2.53 4.99 16.41
N LYS A 206 2.67 6.21 15.89
CA LYS A 206 2.64 7.44 16.71
C LYS A 206 1.36 7.57 17.52
N LEU A 207 0.22 7.14 16.97
CA LEU A 207 -1.08 7.25 17.65
C LEU A 207 -1.30 6.10 18.62
N PHE A 208 -0.89 4.87 18.28
CA PHE A 208 -0.80 3.76 19.24
C PHE A 208 0.10 4.09 20.43
N GLN A 209 1.28 4.65 20.17
CA GLN A 209 2.23 5.09 21.18
C GLN A 209 1.57 6.06 22.16
N ARG A 210 0.90 7.10 21.66
CA ARG A 210 0.17 8.05 22.53
C ARG A 210 -0.89 7.38 23.39
N GLN A 211 -1.63 6.41 22.85
CA GLN A 211 -2.62 5.66 23.61
C GLN A 211 -1.96 4.79 24.70
N CYS A 212 -0.87 4.10 24.38
CA CYS A 212 -0.11 3.29 25.34
C CYS A 212 0.57 4.15 26.42
N GLU A 213 1.14 5.31 26.07
CA GLU A 213 1.69 6.29 27.04
C GLU A 213 0.62 6.75 28.03
N ALA A 214 -0.59 7.05 27.54
CA ALA A 214 -1.72 7.38 28.40
C ALA A 214 -2.07 6.20 29.31
N MET A 215 -2.09 4.97 28.81
CA MET A 215 -2.37 3.78 29.62
C MET A 215 -1.30 3.52 30.69
N VAL A 216 -0.02 3.77 30.40
CA VAL A 216 1.07 3.71 31.39
C VAL A 216 0.89 4.77 32.46
N ALA A 217 0.56 6.01 32.08
CA ALA A 217 0.32 7.10 33.03
C ALA A 217 -0.84 6.77 34.01
N HIS A 218 -1.86 6.06 33.52
CA HIS A 218 -2.99 5.59 34.32
C HIS A 218 -2.76 4.22 34.98
N ARG A 219 -1.55 3.66 34.90
CA ARG A 219 -1.17 2.35 35.44
C ARG A 219 -2.04 1.19 34.93
N ARG A 220 -2.62 1.32 33.73
CA ARG A 220 -3.32 0.21 33.08
C ARG A 220 -2.33 -0.83 32.57
N ILE A 221 -1.20 -0.40 32.01
CA ILE A 221 -0.08 -1.27 31.61
C ILE A 221 1.20 -0.72 32.22
N SER A 222 2.22 -1.57 32.32
CA SER A 222 3.53 -1.20 32.85
C SER A 222 4.46 -0.71 31.76
N THR A 223 4.47 -1.37 30.61
CA THR A 223 5.43 -1.11 29.52
C THR A 223 4.83 -1.36 28.15
N PHE A 224 5.44 -0.78 27.10
CA PHE A 224 5.08 -1.07 25.72
C PHE A 224 6.27 -0.87 24.78
N LYS A 225 6.18 -1.41 23.57
CA LYS A 225 7.14 -1.21 22.49
C LYS A 225 6.44 -1.04 21.15
N MET A 226 6.97 -0.14 20.32
CA MET A 226 6.47 0.13 18.97
C MET A 226 7.57 -0.24 17.98
N HIS A 227 7.23 -1.03 16.97
CA HIS A 227 8.15 -1.50 15.95
C HIS A 227 7.72 -0.96 14.60
N TYR A 228 8.46 0.05 14.13
CA TYR A 228 8.26 0.59 12.79
C TYR A 228 8.92 -0.32 11.77
N VAL A 229 8.08 -1.06 11.02
CA VAL A 229 8.55 -2.03 10.04
C VAL A 229 8.81 -1.31 8.72
N VAL A 230 10.06 -1.39 8.25
CA VAL A 230 10.48 -0.83 6.97
C VAL A 230 11.04 -1.93 6.10
N HIS A 231 10.43 -2.10 4.94
CA HIS A 231 10.91 -3.05 3.95
C HIS A 231 11.98 -2.43 3.06
N GLU A 232 13.05 -3.18 2.80
CA GLU A 232 13.99 -2.86 1.74
C GLU A 232 13.26 -2.86 0.39
N ARG A 233 13.33 -1.74 -0.35
CA ARG A 233 12.60 -1.53 -1.62
C ARG A 233 12.91 -2.59 -2.68
N THR A 234 14.11 -3.15 -2.63
CA THR A 234 14.61 -4.19 -3.55
C THR A 234 13.89 -5.52 -3.37
N LEU A 235 13.29 -5.76 -2.20
CA LEU A 235 12.55 -6.97 -1.85
C LEU A 235 11.03 -6.84 -2.05
N ASN A 236 10.56 -5.74 -2.65
CA ASN A 236 9.14 -5.56 -2.93
C ASN A 236 8.65 -6.61 -3.93
N GLN A 237 7.49 -7.18 -3.64
CA GLN A 237 6.81 -8.11 -4.54
C GLN A 237 5.78 -7.35 -5.39
N PHE A 238 5.64 -7.78 -6.64
CA PHE A 238 4.76 -7.15 -7.61
C PHE A 238 3.90 -8.19 -8.32
N ILE A 239 2.73 -7.75 -8.80
CA ILE A 239 1.90 -8.56 -9.67
C ILE A 239 2.56 -8.63 -11.05
N ALA A 240 2.36 -9.73 -11.78
CA ALA A 240 2.88 -9.85 -13.15
C ALA A 240 2.40 -8.67 -14.01
N PRO A 241 3.27 -8.03 -14.82
CA PRO A 241 2.97 -6.74 -15.42
C PRO A 241 1.65 -6.66 -16.23
N HIS A 242 1.34 -7.70 -16.99
CA HIS A 242 0.13 -7.76 -17.80
C HIS A 242 -1.15 -7.91 -16.94
N LEU A 243 -1.10 -8.70 -15.86
CA LEU A 243 -2.20 -8.84 -14.91
C LEU A 243 -2.42 -7.53 -14.15
N GLU A 244 -1.33 -6.89 -13.72
CA GLU A 244 -1.41 -5.61 -13.01
C GLU A 244 -1.98 -4.51 -13.92
N LYS A 245 -1.53 -4.42 -15.18
CA LYS A 245 -2.05 -3.45 -16.14
C LYS A 245 -3.54 -3.63 -16.36
N SER A 246 -3.99 -4.87 -16.57
CA SER A 246 -5.42 -5.19 -16.70
C SER A 246 -6.23 -4.78 -15.46
N LEU A 247 -5.76 -5.19 -14.27
CA LEU A 247 -6.44 -4.91 -13.01
C LEU A 247 -6.55 -3.41 -12.72
N VAL A 248 -5.45 -2.67 -12.87
CA VAL A 248 -5.42 -1.24 -12.57
C VAL A 248 -6.35 -0.47 -13.50
N LEU A 249 -6.33 -0.76 -14.80
CA LEU A 249 -7.22 -0.10 -15.76
C LEU A 249 -8.69 -0.37 -15.45
N GLU A 250 -9.04 -1.60 -15.06
CA GLU A 250 -10.39 -1.93 -14.61
C GLU A 250 -10.77 -1.18 -13.32
N LEU A 251 -9.87 -1.12 -12.33
CA LEU A 251 -10.11 -0.40 -11.08
C LEU A 251 -10.27 1.11 -11.31
N VAL A 252 -9.52 1.68 -12.25
CA VAL A 252 -9.66 3.07 -12.69
C VAL A 252 -11.01 3.29 -13.34
N GLU A 253 -11.45 2.43 -14.26
CA GLU A 253 -12.75 2.60 -14.89
C GLU A 253 -13.90 2.46 -13.88
N ASN A 254 -13.82 1.49 -12.97
CA ASN A 254 -14.76 1.34 -11.87
C ASN A 254 -14.79 2.59 -10.97
N CYS A 255 -13.64 3.25 -10.75
CA CYS A 255 -13.57 4.52 -10.05
C CYS A 255 -14.28 5.64 -10.83
N ASN A 256 -13.98 5.75 -12.12
CA ASN A 256 -14.59 6.74 -13.01
C ASN A 256 -16.12 6.57 -13.10
N ILE A 257 -16.64 5.34 -13.16
CA ILE A 257 -18.08 5.07 -13.09
C ILE A 257 -18.68 5.61 -11.78
N ARG A 258 -18.03 5.38 -10.64
CA ARG A 258 -18.49 5.93 -9.34
C ARG A 258 -18.52 7.46 -9.34
N ILE A 259 -17.50 8.09 -9.94
CA ILE A 259 -17.38 9.55 -10.07
C ILE A 259 -18.53 10.08 -10.95
N ARG A 260 -18.73 9.53 -12.15
CA ARG A 260 -19.81 9.93 -13.08
C ARG A 260 -21.18 9.78 -12.42
N ASN A 261 -21.43 8.67 -11.73
CA ASN A 261 -22.68 8.46 -11.01
C ASN A 261 -22.89 9.46 -9.86
N ALA A 262 -21.82 9.85 -9.16
CA ALA A 262 -21.91 10.87 -8.13
C ALA A 262 -22.22 12.25 -8.72
N MET A 263 -21.57 12.62 -9.83
CA MET A 263 -21.84 13.86 -10.56
C MET A 263 -23.29 13.92 -11.06
N ALA A 264 -23.81 12.83 -11.63
CA ALA A 264 -25.19 12.76 -12.12
C ALA A 264 -26.22 13.00 -11.01
N ARG A 265 -26.03 12.39 -9.83
CA ARG A 265 -26.90 12.61 -8.66
C ARG A 265 -26.86 14.06 -8.17
N GLU A 266 -25.70 14.72 -8.22
CA GLU A 266 -25.58 16.14 -7.85
C GLU A 266 -26.38 17.03 -8.82
N VAL A 267 -26.28 16.78 -10.13
CA VAL A 267 -27.07 17.50 -11.16
C VAL A 267 -28.57 17.32 -10.94
N GLU A 268 -29.03 16.10 -10.62
CA GLU A 268 -30.44 15.83 -10.32
C GLU A 268 -30.91 16.53 -9.03
N MET A 269 -30.07 16.55 -7.99
CA MET A 269 -30.35 17.26 -6.75
C MET A 269 -30.40 18.79 -6.94
N ASP A 270 -29.57 19.35 -7.80
CA ASP A 270 -29.58 20.78 -8.09
C ASP A 270 -30.75 21.16 -9.00
N ALA A 271 -31.12 20.32 -9.97
CA ALA A 271 -32.33 20.50 -10.77
C ALA A 271 -33.61 20.47 -9.92
N SER A 272 -33.72 19.52 -8.98
CA SER A 272 -34.88 19.43 -8.07
C SER A 272 -34.98 20.61 -7.10
N ARG A 273 -33.86 21.22 -6.68
CA ARG A 273 -33.85 22.47 -5.91
C ARG A 273 -34.25 23.69 -6.72
N ALA A 274 -33.95 23.71 -8.02
CA ALA A 274 -34.33 24.81 -8.90
C ALA A 274 -35.83 24.83 -9.22
N ILE A 275 -36.52 23.69 -9.09
CA ILE A 275 -37.94 23.53 -9.46
C ILE A 275 -38.90 23.78 -8.27
N THR A 276 -38.41 23.89 -7.03
CA THR A 276 -39.28 24.15 -5.87
C THR A 276 -39.61 25.65 -5.74
N PRO A 277 -40.84 26.12 -6.03
CA PRO A 277 -41.22 27.50 -5.77
C PRO A 277 -41.43 27.65 -4.26
N VAL A 278 -40.92 28.75 -3.69
CA VAL A 278 -41.26 29.17 -2.33
C VAL A 278 -42.75 29.55 -2.30
N THR A 279 -43.63 28.58 -2.05
CA THR A 279 -45.02 28.86 -1.68
C THR A 279 -45.07 29.13 -0.18
N ASN A 280 -45.11 30.41 0.18
CA ASN A 280 -45.50 30.85 1.52
C ASN A 280 -46.95 30.40 1.79
N PRO A 281 -47.23 29.61 2.85
CA PRO A 281 -48.60 29.31 3.23
C PRO A 281 -49.09 30.45 4.12
N SER A 282 -49.79 31.41 3.54
CA SER A 282 -50.60 32.34 4.31
C SER A 282 -51.89 32.65 3.57
N ASN A 283 -53.00 32.26 4.22
CA ASN A 283 -54.39 32.60 3.95
C ASN A 283 -55.00 32.04 2.67
N LEU A 284 -55.87 31.04 2.84
CA LEU A 284 -57.30 31.20 2.53
C LEU A 284 -58.11 30.10 3.23
N ARG A 285 -59.04 30.58 4.05
CA ARG A 285 -60.09 29.84 4.74
C ARG A 285 -61.28 29.75 3.79
N ALA A 286 -61.80 28.56 3.51
CA ALA A 286 -63.16 28.37 3.01
C ALA A 286 -63.68 27.00 3.43
N GLU A 287 -64.91 27.04 3.92
CA GLU A 287 -65.75 26.03 4.59
C GLU A 287 -66.22 24.88 3.68
N PRO A 288 -66.81 23.79 4.24
CA PRO A 288 -67.07 22.53 3.55
C PRO A 288 -68.44 22.49 2.86
N ILE A 289 -68.54 21.73 1.76
CA ILE A 289 -69.80 21.35 1.13
C ILE A 289 -69.76 19.84 0.79
N GLU A 290 -70.74 19.11 1.33
CA GLU A 290 -71.11 17.73 0.98
C GLU A 290 -71.78 17.65 -0.41
N TYR A 291 -71.56 16.56 -1.17
CA TYR A 291 -72.61 15.61 -1.64
C TYR A 291 -72.09 14.53 -2.63
N SER A 292 -72.48 13.29 -2.31
CA SER A 292 -72.84 12.07 -3.10
C SER A 292 -72.16 11.57 -4.39
N GLU A 293 -71.85 10.27 -4.34
CA GLU A 293 -72.05 9.16 -5.32
C GLU A 293 -72.38 9.45 -6.81
N ASN A 294 -71.62 8.86 -7.75
CA ASN A 294 -72.01 7.65 -8.51
C ASN A 294 -71.06 7.23 -9.66
N ALA A 295 -70.89 5.90 -9.74
CA ALA A 295 -70.77 4.97 -10.89
C ALA A 295 -69.98 5.25 -12.20
N GLN A 296 -69.18 4.22 -12.58
CA GLN A 296 -69.00 3.55 -13.91
C GLN A 296 -68.75 4.45 -15.16
N THR A 297 -67.82 4.17 -16.08
CA THR A 297 -67.71 2.98 -16.95
C THR A 297 -66.52 3.16 -17.93
N SER A 298 -65.89 2.05 -18.33
CA SER A 298 -65.28 1.72 -19.66
C SER A 298 -64.47 2.77 -20.46
N CYS A 299 -63.26 2.40 -20.92
CA CYS A 299 -63.07 1.74 -22.21
C CYS A 299 -61.61 1.35 -22.47
N SER A 300 -61.44 0.22 -23.15
CA SER A 300 -60.22 -0.35 -23.70
C SER A 300 -59.81 0.33 -25.01
N VAL A 301 -58.59 0.05 -25.49
CA VAL A 301 -58.27 -0.38 -26.88
C VAL A 301 -56.74 -0.50 -27.08
N TYR A 302 -56.33 -1.72 -27.46
CA TYR A 302 -55.27 -2.18 -28.40
C TYR A 302 -53.87 -1.51 -28.43
N SER A 303 -52.75 -2.16 -28.81
CA SER A 303 -52.31 -3.56 -28.97
C SER A 303 -50.92 -3.55 -29.67
N LYS A 304 -50.22 -4.69 -29.57
CA LYS A 304 -49.28 -5.28 -30.57
C LYS A 304 -47.78 -4.89 -30.56
N SER A 305 -47.01 -5.72 -29.87
CA SER A 305 -46.14 -6.81 -30.40
C SER A 305 -45.22 -6.60 -31.63
N ALA A 306 -43.93 -6.87 -31.43
CA ALA A 306 -43.06 -7.85 -32.14
C ALA A 306 -41.65 -7.77 -31.50
N GLY A 307 -40.88 -8.81 -31.15
CA GLY A 307 -40.94 -10.23 -31.47
C GLY A 307 -39.89 -10.58 -32.54
N LEU A 308 -38.70 -11.08 -32.15
CA LEU A 308 -37.89 -11.99 -32.98
C LEU A 308 -36.83 -12.74 -32.13
N GLN A 309 -36.71 -14.03 -32.43
CA GLN A 309 -36.12 -15.13 -31.67
C GLN A 309 -34.72 -15.52 -32.16
N SER A 310 -33.96 -16.11 -31.23
CA SER A 310 -33.13 -17.34 -31.27
C SER A 310 -32.10 -17.57 -32.40
N ILE A 311 -30.98 -18.27 -32.13
CA ILE A 311 -30.83 -19.75 -32.23
C ILE A 311 -29.50 -20.18 -31.53
N ASN A 312 -29.57 -21.33 -30.82
CA ASN A 312 -28.61 -22.43 -30.54
C ASN A 312 -27.07 -22.19 -30.58
N GLU A 313 -26.21 -22.89 -29.84
CA GLU A 313 -26.05 -24.35 -29.84
C GLU A 313 -25.03 -24.84 -28.80
N SER A 314 -25.17 -26.11 -28.41
CA SER A 314 -24.44 -26.86 -27.39
C SER A 314 -23.11 -27.43 -27.88
N SER A 315 -22.15 -27.69 -26.99
CA SER A 315 -21.36 -28.95 -27.03
C SER A 315 -20.56 -29.19 -25.75
N ALA A 316 -20.61 -30.44 -25.29
CA ALA A 316 -19.81 -31.02 -24.23
C ALA A 316 -18.67 -31.82 -24.85
N ILE A 317 -17.49 -31.85 -24.20
CA ILE A 317 -16.47 -32.89 -24.38
C ILE A 317 -15.97 -33.30 -22.99
N LYS A 318 -16.02 -34.61 -22.74
CA LYS A 318 -15.40 -35.36 -21.63
C LYS A 318 -14.09 -36.00 -22.12
N GLU A 319 -13.34 -36.54 -21.15
CA GLU A 319 -12.21 -37.50 -21.24
C GLU A 319 -10.83 -36.85 -21.52
N SER A 320 -9.71 -37.22 -20.90
CA SER A 320 -9.32 -38.51 -20.29
C SER A 320 -8.16 -38.33 -19.28
N CYS A 321 -8.10 -39.25 -18.31
CA CYS A 321 -6.97 -39.54 -17.41
C CYS A 321 -5.74 -40.10 -18.17
N CYS A 322 -4.54 -39.99 -17.58
CA CYS A 322 -3.76 -41.15 -17.09
C CYS A 322 -2.32 -40.80 -16.62
N ASN A 323 -1.97 -41.39 -15.46
CA ASN A 323 -0.70 -42.02 -15.05
C ASN A 323 0.48 -41.19 -14.48
N THR A 324 0.47 -41.07 -13.15
CA THR A 324 1.33 -41.80 -12.17
C THR A 324 2.69 -42.36 -12.64
N LEU A 325 3.80 -42.00 -11.97
CA LEU A 325 4.58 -42.85 -11.02
C LEU A 325 6.00 -42.30 -10.71
N ASN A 326 6.31 -42.34 -9.40
CA ASN A 326 7.59 -42.67 -8.75
C ASN A 326 8.84 -41.79 -8.98
N ALA A 327 9.29 -41.05 -7.96
CA ALA A 327 10.10 -41.49 -6.81
C ALA A 327 11.61 -41.44 -7.11
N SER A 328 12.37 -40.71 -6.28
CA SER A 328 13.49 -41.24 -5.49
C SER A 328 14.31 -40.11 -4.89
N LEU A 329 14.44 -40.14 -3.56
CA LEU A 329 15.57 -39.59 -2.80
C LEU A 329 16.90 -40.23 -3.27
N PRO A 330 18.05 -39.62 -2.93
CA PRO A 330 18.75 -40.13 -1.75
C PRO A 330 19.26 -39.04 -0.80
N SER A 331 19.17 -39.39 0.48
CA SER A 331 19.98 -38.95 1.61
C SER A 331 21.48 -39.15 1.38
N GLU A 332 22.35 -38.32 2.00
CA GLU A 332 23.26 -38.77 3.06
C GLU A 332 24.22 -37.69 3.62
N LEU A 333 24.43 -37.83 4.94
CA LEU A 333 25.59 -37.54 5.80
C LEU A 333 26.08 -36.10 6.13
N SER A 334 25.69 -35.69 7.35
CA SER A 334 26.49 -35.20 8.48
C SER A 334 27.99 -34.91 8.31
N THR A 335 28.44 -33.77 8.87
CA THR A 335 29.56 -33.76 9.84
C THR A 335 29.50 -32.53 10.76
N SER A 336 29.75 -32.80 12.03
CA SER A 336 29.95 -31.89 13.16
C SER A 336 31.27 -31.10 13.05
N ASN A 337 31.29 -29.88 13.58
CA ASN A 337 32.45 -29.36 14.32
C ASN A 337 32.06 -28.19 15.23
N SER A 338 32.65 -28.19 16.42
CA SER A 338 32.35 -27.37 17.58
C SER A 338 33.52 -26.42 17.92
N ILE A 339 33.19 -25.17 18.28
CA ILE A 339 33.82 -24.29 19.33
C ILE A 339 35.25 -23.74 18.99
N PRO A 340 35.74 -22.55 19.49
CA PRO A 340 35.30 -21.72 20.64
C PRO A 340 35.21 -20.17 20.52
N LEU A 341 34.50 -19.63 21.51
CA LEU A 341 34.68 -18.43 22.37
C LEU A 341 35.13 -17.04 21.86
N SER A 342 34.35 -16.08 22.39
CA SER A 342 34.72 -14.81 23.03
C SER A 342 34.99 -13.58 22.17
N ASN A 343 34.17 -12.55 22.37
CA ASN A 343 34.69 -11.27 22.84
C ASN A 343 33.62 -10.42 23.53
N THR A 344 33.95 -10.08 24.77
CA THR A 344 33.30 -9.14 25.67
C THR A 344 33.62 -7.72 25.23
N ILE A 345 32.63 -6.87 24.94
CA ILE A 345 32.85 -5.40 24.93
C ILE A 345 31.79 -4.69 25.77
N LYS A 346 32.36 -4.02 26.76
CA LYS A 346 31.87 -3.18 27.85
C LYS A 346 30.78 -2.17 27.47
N THR A 347 29.82 -2.09 28.38
CA THR A 347 28.91 -0.98 28.63
C THR A 347 29.67 0.33 28.91
N LYS A 348 29.23 1.44 28.30
CA LYS A 348 29.58 2.80 28.75
C LYS A 348 28.32 3.52 29.21
N LYS A 349 28.30 3.72 30.52
CA LYS A 349 27.46 4.63 31.30
C LYS A 349 27.85 6.08 30.92
N LEU A 350 26.88 6.94 30.65
CA LEU A 350 27.09 8.39 30.69
C LEU A 350 25.97 9.00 31.56
N ASP A 351 26.36 9.36 32.78
CA ASP A 351 25.61 10.25 33.64
C ASP A 351 25.84 11.70 33.17
N SER A 352 24.77 12.49 33.04
CA SER A 352 24.79 13.93 33.36
C SER A 352 23.37 14.45 33.46
N GLY A 353 22.94 14.76 34.69
CA GLY A 353 21.72 15.51 34.94
C GLY A 353 21.97 17.02 34.96
N ILE A 354 21.00 17.79 34.45
CA ILE A 354 20.65 19.18 34.82
C ILE A 354 19.13 19.29 34.51
N SER A 355 18.25 19.19 35.51
CA SER A 355 17.65 20.26 36.32
C SER A 355 16.54 21.09 35.67
N THR A 356 15.30 20.74 36.05
CA THR A 356 14.14 21.57 36.43
C THR A 356 13.75 22.83 35.63
N LYS A 357 12.50 22.86 35.13
CA LYS A 357 11.37 23.71 35.58
C LYS A 357 10.32 23.84 34.49
N LEU A 358 9.11 23.32 34.73
CA LEU A 358 7.85 24.08 34.70
C LEU A 358 6.66 23.13 34.89
N GLN A 359 6.21 23.05 36.15
CA GLN A 359 4.84 22.73 36.51
C GLN A 359 3.90 23.75 35.85
N ARG A 360 2.87 23.26 35.16
CA ARG A 360 1.57 23.94 35.14
C ARG A 360 0.48 22.94 35.46
N GLN A 361 -0.10 23.15 36.64
CA GLN A 361 -1.36 22.60 37.08
C GLN A 361 -2.45 22.95 36.07
N PHE A 362 -3.26 21.97 35.66
CA PHE A 362 -4.70 22.19 35.51
C PHE A 362 -5.44 20.97 36.02
N SER A 363 -6.29 21.28 36.99
CA SER A 363 -7.06 20.36 37.80
C SER A 363 -8.13 19.63 37.00
N SER A 364 -8.34 18.39 37.43
CA SER A 364 -9.56 17.60 37.24
C SER A 364 -10.81 18.38 37.66
N ASN A 365 -11.83 18.40 36.81
CA ASN A 365 -13.22 18.42 37.25
C ASN A 365 -14.03 17.50 36.35
N ASN A 366 -14.51 16.44 36.98
CA ASN A 366 -15.46 15.47 36.48
C ASN A 366 -16.85 15.96 36.88
N THR A 367 -17.74 16.25 35.94
CA THR A 367 -19.18 16.34 36.20
C THR A 367 -19.95 15.68 35.07
N HIS A 368 -20.59 14.56 35.42
CA HIS A 368 -21.67 13.96 34.66
C HIS A 368 -22.82 14.95 34.53
N SER A 369 -23.20 15.29 33.30
CA SER A 369 -24.52 15.85 33.01
C SER A 369 -25.04 15.26 31.70
N SER A 370 -26.04 14.40 31.85
CA SER A 370 -26.93 13.92 30.80
C SER A 370 -27.62 15.09 30.11
N ALA A 371 -27.32 15.31 28.83
CA ALA A 371 -28.10 16.18 27.96
C ALA A 371 -28.25 15.49 26.59
N THR A 372 -29.45 14.97 26.35
CA THR A 372 -29.94 14.49 25.07
C THR A 372 -30.00 15.66 24.09
N ASN A 373 -28.92 15.86 23.34
CA ASN A 373 -28.93 16.72 22.15
C ASN A 373 -29.05 15.83 20.92
N SER A 374 -30.25 15.80 20.34
CA SER A 374 -30.53 15.33 19.00
C SER A 374 -29.74 16.16 17.98
N ARG A 375 -28.46 15.81 17.80
CA ARG A 375 -27.68 16.34 16.68
C ARG A 375 -28.24 15.73 15.40
N LEU A 376 -28.90 16.58 14.61
CA LEU A 376 -29.14 16.37 13.19
C LEU A 376 -27.90 15.73 12.54
N PRO A 377 -28.06 14.72 11.67
CA PRO A 377 -26.93 14.01 11.11
C PRO A 377 -26.03 15.02 10.40
N SER A 378 -24.79 15.12 10.88
CA SER A 378 -23.75 15.94 10.27
C SER A 378 -23.68 15.58 8.79
N ARG A 379 -24.08 16.52 7.95
CA ARG A 379 -24.02 16.44 6.49
C ARG A 379 -22.61 15.99 6.12
N ARG A 380 -22.49 14.77 5.60
CA ARG A 380 -21.22 14.19 5.14
C ARG A 380 -20.67 15.12 4.07
N ILE A 381 -19.68 15.94 4.39
CA ILE A 381 -18.90 16.65 3.38
C ILE A 381 -18.09 15.55 2.70
N SER A 382 -18.63 15.10 1.57
CA SER A 382 -18.02 14.17 0.64
C SER A 382 -16.56 14.55 0.42
N ILE A 383 -15.67 13.58 0.63
CA ILE A 383 -14.23 13.64 0.32
C ILE A 383 -14.07 14.28 -1.07
N SER A 384 -13.49 15.48 -1.08
CA SER A 384 -13.37 16.36 -2.25
C SER A 384 -12.54 15.80 -3.42
N ASN A 385 -12.11 14.54 -3.37
CA ASN A 385 -11.30 13.88 -4.40
C ASN A 385 -12.10 13.06 -5.43
N PHE A 386 -13.40 12.78 -5.22
CA PHE A 386 -14.23 12.04 -6.19
C PHE A 386 -14.68 12.88 -7.40
N ARG A 387 -13.98 13.97 -7.73
CA ARG A 387 -14.48 14.98 -8.70
C ARG A 387 -13.68 15.06 -9.98
N VAL A 388 -12.58 14.32 -10.08
CA VAL A 388 -11.71 14.35 -11.27
C VAL A 388 -11.62 12.93 -11.81
N LEU A 389 -12.03 12.74 -13.06
CA LEU A 389 -11.85 11.48 -13.76
C LEU A 389 -10.36 11.17 -13.85
N ILE A 390 -10.04 9.91 -13.62
CA ILE A 390 -8.67 9.40 -13.75
C ILE A 390 -8.52 8.97 -15.21
N GLU A 391 -7.63 9.64 -15.94
CA GLU A 391 -7.33 9.33 -17.35
C GLU A 391 -5.89 8.79 -17.44
N PRO A 392 -5.69 7.46 -17.43
CA PRO A 392 -4.37 6.86 -17.65
C PRO A 392 -3.88 7.15 -19.06
N THR A 393 -2.65 7.62 -19.21
CA THR A 393 -2.03 7.93 -20.51
C THR A 393 -0.63 7.33 -20.56
N ASP A 394 -0.34 6.53 -21.59
CA ASP A 394 1.00 5.98 -21.80
C ASP A 394 1.94 7.10 -22.26
N THR A 395 3.06 7.25 -21.56
CA THR A 395 4.12 8.24 -21.83
C THR A 395 5.47 7.53 -21.91
N VAL A 396 6.43 8.15 -22.58
CA VAL A 396 7.78 7.59 -22.71
C VAL A 396 8.55 7.89 -21.43
N ARG A 397 8.91 6.85 -20.69
CA ARG A 397 9.71 6.95 -19.47
C ARG A 397 11.16 7.27 -19.79
N PHE A 398 11.72 6.51 -20.73
CA PHE A 398 13.06 6.71 -21.27
C PHE A 398 13.19 6.01 -22.62
N THR A 399 14.14 6.50 -23.41
CA THR A 399 14.60 5.85 -24.63
C THR A 399 15.89 5.10 -24.29
N SER A 400 15.97 3.83 -24.62
CA SER A 400 17.08 2.96 -24.22
C SER A 400 17.37 1.90 -25.24
N ILE A 401 18.57 1.33 -25.15
CA ILE A 401 18.90 0.06 -25.79
C ILE A 401 18.58 -1.05 -24.80
N THR A 402 17.53 -1.82 -25.07
CA THR A 402 17.12 -2.99 -24.28
C THR A 402 17.98 -4.18 -24.70
N LEU A 403 18.73 -4.75 -23.76
CA LEU A 403 19.59 -5.91 -24.02
C LEU A 403 18.78 -7.15 -24.35
N ASP A 404 19.32 -7.99 -25.23
CA ASP A 404 18.81 -9.34 -25.40
C ASP A 404 19.12 -10.24 -24.19
N ASP A 405 18.37 -11.33 -24.05
CA ASP A 405 18.43 -12.20 -22.88
C ASP A 405 19.81 -12.82 -22.68
N ASP A 406 20.52 -13.13 -23.77
CA ASP A 406 21.88 -13.67 -23.74
C ASP A 406 22.87 -12.62 -23.18
N SER A 407 22.85 -11.39 -23.69
CA SER A 407 23.72 -10.31 -23.21
C SER A 407 23.44 -9.96 -21.74
N ARG A 408 22.15 -9.91 -21.36
CA ARG A 408 21.74 -9.68 -19.97
C ARG A 408 22.21 -10.82 -19.06
N SER A 409 22.06 -12.07 -19.47
CA SER A 409 22.50 -13.23 -18.70
C SER A 409 24.01 -13.28 -18.55
N ALA A 410 24.75 -12.94 -19.61
CA ALA A 410 26.21 -12.83 -19.57
C ALA A 410 26.68 -11.76 -18.56
N LEU A 411 26.05 -10.58 -18.54
CA LEU A 411 26.35 -9.54 -17.56
C LEU A 411 26.07 -9.97 -16.12
N LEU A 412 24.91 -10.55 -15.85
CA LEU A 412 24.54 -11.00 -14.50
C LEU A 412 25.41 -12.18 -14.01
N LYS A 413 25.90 -13.01 -14.94
CA LYS A 413 26.84 -14.08 -14.63
C LYS A 413 28.23 -13.55 -14.31
N MET A 414 28.70 -12.56 -15.08
CA MET A 414 30.02 -11.96 -14.88
C MET A 414 30.07 -11.03 -13.67
N PHE A 415 28.96 -10.37 -13.36
CA PHE A 415 28.80 -9.48 -12.21
C PHE A 415 27.58 -9.91 -11.38
N PRO A 416 27.76 -10.91 -10.49
CA PRO A 416 26.72 -11.32 -9.57
C PRO A 416 26.21 -10.14 -8.73
N THR A 417 24.90 -10.04 -8.59
CA THR A 417 24.29 -8.97 -7.79
C THR A 417 24.56 -9.19 -6.31
N PRO A 418 25.03 -8.18 -5.56
CA PRO A 418 25.20 -8.29 -4.11
C PRO A 418 23.89 -8.67 -3.41
N ASP A 419 24.00 -9.32 -2.25
CA ASP A 419 22.85 -9.65 -1.43
C ASP A 419 22.00 -8.40 -1.16
N LYS A 420 20.68 -8.55 -1.25
CA LYS A 420 19.68 -7.49 -1.05
C LYS A 420 19.67 -6.36 -2.09
N TRP A 421 20.54 -6.39 -3.09
CA TRP A 421 20.49 -5.43 -4.19
C TRP A 421 19.55 -5.91 -5.29
N LYS A 422 18.93 -4.99 -6.01
CA LYS A 422 18.03 -5.33 -7.12
C LYS A 422 18.84 -5.43 -8.42
N PRO A 423 18.86 -6.60 -9.09
CA PRO A 423 19.45 -6.71 -10.42
C PRO A 423 18.66 -5.87 -11.42
N HIS A 424 19.37 -5.17 -12.28
CA HIS A 424 18.79 -4.41 -13.39
C HIS A 424 19.29 -4.97 -14.72
N ALA A 425 20.53 -4.65 -15.14
CA ALA A 425 21.25 -5.22 -16.30
C ALA A 425 20.38 -5.44 -17.56
N ARG A 426 19.43 -4.53 -17.82
CA ARG A 426 18.43 -4.67 -18.90
C ARG A 426 18.54 -3.61 -19.97
N HIS A 427 18.91 -2.40 -19.60
CA HIS A 427 18.85 -1.26 -20.49
C HIS A 427 20.11 -0.42 -20.36
N MET A 428 20.64 0.00 -21.50
CA MET A 428 21.51 1.18 -21.57
C MET A 428 20.61 2.38 -21.86
N ILE A 429 20.47 3.30 -20.91
CA ILE A 429 19.60 4.47 -21.06
C ILE A 429 20.29 5.46 -22.01
N VAL A 430 19.63 5.78 -23.13
CA VAL A 430 20.10 6.78 -24.10
C VAL A 430 19.63 8.17 -23.66
N SER A 431 18.36 8.29 -23.27
CA SER A 431 17.78 9.52 -22.74
C SER A 431 16.67 9.20 -21.76
N PHE A 432 16.57 9.96 -20.67
CA PHE A 432 15.33 10.02 -19.90
C PHE A 432 14.26 10.74 -20.73
N GLY A 433 13.05 10.19 -20.79
CA GLY A 433 12.02 10.61 -21.74
C GLY A 433 12.33 10.24 -23.20
N ASN A 434 11.76 11.00 -24.13
CA ASN A 434 12.03 10.85 -25.56
C ASN A 434 13.44 11.35 -25.91
N ALA A 435 14.24 10.52 -26.55
CA ALA A 435 15.44 10.99 -27.24
C ALA A 435 15.03 11.86 -28.45
N PRO A 436 15.82 12.88 -28.82
CA PRO A 436 15.58 13.65 -30.04
C PRO A 436 15.54 12.75 -31.28
N ASP A 437 14.67 13.06 -32.25
CA ASP A 437 14.51 12.23 -33.45
C ASP A 437 15.82 12.09 -34.23
N ALA A 438 16.63 13.15 -34.31
CA ALA A 438 17.97 13.10 -34.92
C ALA A 438 18.91 12.07 -34.24
N VAL A 439 18.79 11.88 -32.93
CA VAL A 439 19.56 10.86 -32.20
C VAL A 439 19.02 9.47 -32.52
N ILE A 440 17.70 9.30 -32.55
CA ILE A 440 17.05 8.03 -32.89
C ILE A 440 17.43 7.60 -34.31
N GLU A 441 17.33 8.50 -35.28
CA GLU A 441 17.69 8.25 -36.68
C GLU A 441 19.17 7.90 -36.85
N ALA A 442 20.07 8.61 -36.16
CA ALA A 442 21.51 8.36 -36.21
C ALA A 442 21.89 6.96 -35.67
N ILE A 443 21.11 6.41 -34.74
CA ILE A 443 21.31 5.07 -34.17
C ILE A 443 20.66 3.99 -35.05
N GLY A 444 19.88 4.37 -36.07
CA GLY A 444 19.21 3.46 -37.01
C GLY A 444 17.71 3.32 -36.81
N GLY A 445 17.09 4.13 -35.93
CA GLY A 445 15.65 4.11 -35.68
C GLY A 445 15.23 3.21 -34.52
N ILE A 446 14.00 3.40 -34.02
CA ILE A 446 13.40 2.48 -33.05
C ILE A 446 13.28 1.08 -33.66
N GLY A 447 13.69 0.06 -32.92
CA GLY A 447 13.80 -1.32 -33.39
C GLY A 447 15.17 -1.68 -33.97
N ALA A 448 16.09 -0.72 -34.11
CA ALA A 448 17.44 -1.00 -34.56
C ALA A 448 18.19 -1.89 -33.55
N ARG A 449 18.86 -2.92 -34.06
CA ARG A 449 19.74 -3.78 -33.27
C ARG A 449 21.12 -3.16 -33.17
N ILE A 450 21.60 -2.97 -31.94
CA ILE A 450 22.83 -2.27 -31.62
C ILE A 450 23.83 -3.24 -30.99
N TYR A 451 25.04 -3.24 -31.53
CA TYR A 451 26.22 -3.87 -30.94
C TYR A 451 26.91 -2.91 -29.98
N MET A 452 27.31 -3.42 -28.81
CA MET A 452 28.04 -2.70 -27.79
C MET A 452 29.16 -3.60 -27.23
N LEU A 453 30.23 -2.97 -26.77
CA LEU A 453 31.33 -3.65 -26.10
C LEU A 453 31.45 -3.12 -24.67
N ALA A 454 31.28 -3.98 -23.66
CA ALA A 454 31.51 -3.60 -22.27
C ALA A 454 33.02 -3.63 -21.97
N THR A 455 33.58 -2.49 -21.56
CA THR A 455 35.05 -2.30 -21.43
C THR A 455 35.51 -1.98 -20.03
N GLY A 456 34.61 -1.59 -19.13
CA GLY A 456 34.96 -1.31 -17.74
C GLY A 456 33.84 -1.62 -16.76
N PHE A 457 34.22 -1.83 -15.50
CA PHE A 457 33.32 -1.97 -14.36
C PHE A 457 33.52 -0.81 -13.39
N GLY A 458 32.43 -0.31 -12.85
CA GLY A 458 32.46 0.76 -11.86
C GLY A 458 31.39 0.59 -10.80
N GLU A 459 31.66 1.16 -9.63
CA GLU A 459 30.75 1.16 -8.50
C GLU A 459 30.66 2.57 -7.91
N VAL A 460 29.43 2.96 -7.58
CA VAL A 460 29.16 4.03 -6.65
C VAL A 460 28.93 3.39 -5.29
N HIS A 461 29.88 3.57 -4.37
CA HIS A 461 29.95 2.84 -3.11
C HIS A 461 28.61 2.74 -2.39
N GLY A 462 28.15 1.50 -2.21
CA GLY A 462 26.91 1.20 -1.48
C GLY A 462 25.60 1.58 -2.19
N ARG A 463 25.66 2.08 -3.43
CA ARG A 463 24.48 2.57 -4.18
C ARG A 463 24.21 1.84 -5.48
N ALA A 464 25.20 1.73 -6.36
CA ALA A 464 24.97 1.17 -7.69
C ALA A 464 26.26 0.60 -8.30
N GLN A 465 26.12 -0.44 -9.10
CA GLN A 465 27.19 -0.97 -9.94
C GLN A 465 26.80 -0.87 -11.41
N ALA A 466 27.78 -0.64 -12.28
CA ALA A 466 27.56 -0.50 -13.71
C ALA A 466 28.76 -1.00 -14.52
N VAL A 467 28.50 -1.27 -15.81
CA VAL A 467 29.55 -1.48 -16.81
C VAL A 467 29.57 -0.32 -17.78
N ARG A 468 30.78 0.16 -18.11
CA ARG A 468 31.00 1.10 -19.20
C ARG A 468 30.89 0.36 -20.52
N VAL A 469 30.19 0.97 -21.48
CA VAL A 469 30.01 0.41 -22.81
C VAL A 469 30.49 1.37 -23.89
N GLU A 470 30.97 0.81 -24.99
CA GLU A 470 31.41 1.53 -26.18
C GLU A 470 30.67 0.99 -27.40
N SER A 471 30.30 1.86 -28.33
CA SER A 471 29.68 1.46 -29.59
C SER A 471 29.89 2.52 -30.67
N ASN A 472 30.27 2.06 -31.87
CA ASN A 472 30.43 2.93 -33.04
C ASN A 472 29.11 3.59 -33.46
N ALA A 473 27.99 2.88 -33.30
CA ALA A 473 26.64 3.38 -33.62
C ALA A 473 26.19 4.52 -32.69
N LEU A 474 26.85 4.68 -31.55
CA LEU A 474 26.50 5.66 -30.52
C LEU A 474 27.48 6.84 -30.49
N SER A 475 28.40 6.92 -31.46
CA SER A 475 29.32 8.06 -31.63
C SER A 475 28.61 9.40 -31.75
N CYS A 476 27.37 9.41 -32.27
CA CYS A 476 26.52 10.60 -32.36
C CYS A 476 26.01 11.12 -31.00
N ILE A 477 25.89 10.26 -29.98
CA ILE A 477 25.43 10.63 -28.62
C ILE A 477 26.59 11.20 -27.79
N THR A 478 27.82 10.77 -28.06
CA THR A 478 29.03 11.16 -27.31
C THR A 478 29.65 12.49 -27.75
N ALA A 479 29.01 13.22 -28.66
CA ALA A 479 29.52 14.50 -29.17
C ALA A 479 29.71 15.57 -28.07
N SER A 480 29.10 15.43 -26.89
CA SER A 480 29.50 16.17 -25.70
C SER A 480 30.61 15.41 -24.95
N ALA A 481 31.80 16.00 -24.87
CA ALA A 481 33.06 15.37 -24.46
C ALA A 481 33.13 14.71 -23.05
N ASN A 482 32.03 14.63 -22.28
CA ASN A 482 32.02 14.16 -20.89
C ASN A 482 30.97 13.08 -20.57
N SER A 483 30.23 12.54 -21.54
CA SER A 483 29.19 11.54 -21.25
C SER A 483 29.69 10.11 -21.45
N THR A 484 30.01 9.42 -20.35
CA THR A 484 30.33 7.98 -20.37
C THR A 484 29.04 7.17 -20.55
N MET A 485 29.01 6.25 -21.50
CA MET A 485 27.88 5.31 -21.66
C MET A 485 28.05 4.14 -20.71
N TYR A 486 26.95 3.75 -20.06
CA TYR A 486 26.98 2.65 -19.10
C TYR A 486 25.66 1.89 -19.06
N ILE A 487 25.74 0.64 -18.60
CA ILE A 487 24.60 -0.20 -18.23
C ILE A 487 24.63 -0.39 -16.72
N THR A 488 23.57 0.03 -16.05
CA THR A 488 23.39 -0.21 -14.61
C THR A 488 23.15 -1.70 -14.37
N LEU A 489 24.07 -2.34 -13.65
CA LEU A 489 24.02 -3.77 -13.33
C LEU A 489 23.03 -4.02 -12.19
N CYS A 490 23.16 -3.29 -11.09
CA CYS A 490 22.31 -3.41 -9.91
C CYS A 490 22.30 -2.12 -9.08
N VAL A 491 21.28 -1.98 -8.23
CA VAL A 491 21.12 -0.85 -7.31
C VAL A 491 20.74 -1.34 -5.91
N SER A 492 21.24 -0.65 -4.89
CA SER A 492 20.85 -0.88 -3.50
C SER A 492 19.51 -0.23 -3.17
N SER A 493 19.01 -0.41 -1.95
CA SER A 493 17.77 0.23 -1.47
C SER A 493 17.83 1.75 -1.43
N THR A 494 19.04 2.32 -1.36
CA THR A 494 19.32 3.77 -1.36
C THR A 494 19.79 4.30 -2.71
N GLY A 495 20.10 3.40 -3.66
CA GLY A 495 20.61 3.77 -4.98
C GLY A 495 19.52 4.00 -6.02
N ALA A 496 19.88 4.69 -7.10
CA ALA A 496 19.02 4.95 -8.25
C ALA A 496 19.69 4.54 -9.58
N LEU A 497 18.89 4.35 -10.63
CA LEU A 497 19.39 3.91 -11.94
C LEU A 497 20.35 4.92 -12.60
N ASN A 498 20.28 6.19 -12.21
CA ASN A 498 21.15 7.25 -12.71
C ASN A 498 22.41 7.48 -11.84
N ASP A 499 22.50 6.87 -10.66
CA ASP A 499 23.68 7.01 -9.79
C ASP A 499 25.00 6.69 -10.50
N PRO A 500 25.10 5.66 -11.39
CA PRO A 500 26.35 5.37 -12.08
C PRO A 500 26.91 6.49 -12.96
N SER A 501 26.13 7.55 -13.23
CA SER A 501 26.64 8.77 -13.89
C SER A 501 27.74 9.48 -13.08
N GLU A 502 27.84 9.20 -11.78
CA GLU A 502 28.88 9.73 -10.90
C GLU A 502 30.22 8.97 -10.98
N ILE A 503 30.25 7.81 -11.66
CA ILE A 503 31.45 6.97 -11.75
C ILE A 503 32.49 7.65 -12.64
N THR A 504 33.61 8.02 -12.02
CA THR A 504 34.78 8.58 -12.71
C THR A 504 35.88 7.56 -12.92
N ASN A 505 36.02 6.60 -12.00
CA ASN A 505 37.05 5.56 -12.05
C ASN A 505 36.46 4.23 -12.51
N TRP A 506 36.84 3.80 -13.72
CA TRP A 506 36.38 2.56 -14.33
C TRP A 506 37.52 1.54 -14.36
N ASN A 507 37.32 0.38 -13.72
CA ASN A 507 38.26 -0.73 -13.77
C ASN A 507 38.11 -1.44 -15.12
N THR A 508 39.19 -1.55 -15.89
CA THR A 508 39.18 -2.26 -17.17
C THR A 508 38.82 -3.73 -16.96
N ILE A 509 37.92 -4.24 -17.80
CA ILE A 509 37.52 -5.66 -17.81
C ILE A 509 37.90 -6.30 -19.13
N GLN A 510 37.87 -7.63 -19.19
CA GLN A 510 37.90 -8.34 -20.46
C GLN A 510 36.66 -7.91 -21.28
N PRO A 511 36.84 -7.44 -22.53
CA PRO A 511 35.74 -6.94 -23.32
C PRO A 511 34.64 -8.00 -23.49
N LEU A 512 33.40 -7.63 -23.18
CA LEU A 512 32.24 -8.48 -23.36
C LEU A 512 31.33 -7.90 -24.44
N GLU A 513 31.03 -8.69 -25.44
CA GLU A 513 30.11 -8.32 -26.52
C GLU A 513 28.67 -8.34 -26.01
N LEU A 514 27.93 -7.28 -26.32
CA LEU A 514 26.54 -7.11 -25.94
C LEU A 514 25.74 -6.67 -27.15
N TYR A 515 24.50 -7.12 -27.19
CA TYR A 515 23.52 -6.77 -28.21
C TYR A 515 22.24 -6.32 -27.55
N GLY A 516 21.56 -5.37 -28.19
CA GLY A 516 20.25 -4.92 -27.75
C GLY A 516 19.49 -4.19 -28.83
N THR A 517 18.25 -3.80 -28.53
CA THR A 517 17.35 -3.14 -29.46
C THR A 517 17.01 -1.74 -28.95
N LEU A 518 17.08 -0.73 -29.81
CA LEU A 518 16.67 0.62 -29.45
C LEU A 518 15.14 0.69 -29.30
N GLU A 519 14.67 1.05 -28.11
CA GLU A 519 13.26 1.04 -27.74
C GLU A 519 12.85 2.28 -26.93
N ARG A 520 11.55 2.57 -26.95
CA ARG A 520 10.91 3.49 -26.01
C ARG A 520 10.29 2.67 -24.90
N VAL A 521 10.80 2.81 -23.68
CA VAL A 521 10.19 2.19 -22.50
C VAL A 521 9.05 3.09 -22.03
N MET A 522 7.84 2.54 -22.04
CA MET A 522 6.62 3.25 -21.71
C MET A 522 6.31 3.16 -20.21
N ILE A 523 5.64 4.18 -19.68
CA ILE A 523 5.03 4.21 -18.36
C ILE A 523 3.65 4.86 -18.46
N THR A 524 2.68 4.36 -17.73
CA THR A 524 1.34 4.96 -17.70
C THR A 524 1.29 6.04 -16.62
N ASP A 525 0.95 7.26 -17.03
CA ASP A 525 0.82 8.44 -16.18
C ASP A 525 -0.65 8.85 -16.01
N LEU A 526 -0.91 9.74 -15.05
CA LEU A 526 -2.15 10.49 -14.99
C LEU A 526 -2.06 11.62 -16.02
N LYS A 527 -3.03 11.71 -16.93
CA LYS A 527 -3.08 12.79 -17.92
C LYS A 527 -2.99 14.15 -17.22
N SER A 528 -1.90 14.88 -17.46
CA SER A 528 -1.80 16.27 -17.01
C SER A 528 -2.83 17.09 -17.79
N SER A 529 -3.64 17.89 -17.09
CA SER A 529 -4.45 18.94 -17.72
C SER A 529 -3.53 20.09 -18.17
N ARG A 530 -2.60 19.83 -19.08
CA ARG A 530 -1.96 20.86 -19.88
C ARG A 530 -2.52 20.74 -21.28
N THR A 531 -3.33 21.72 -21.64
CA THR A 531 -3.78 21.97 -23.01
C THR A 531 -2.62 21.82 -23.97
N GLN A 532 -2.82 21.00 -25.00
CA GLN A 532 -1.96 21.00 -26.17
C GLN A 532 -1.92 22.42 -26.76
N GLY A 533 -0.71 22.91 -27.02
CA GLY A 533 -0.45 24.11 -27.79
C GLY A 533 0.98 24.04 -28.29
N GLY A 534 1.15 23.79 -29.58
CA GLY A 534 2.44 23.71 -30.23
C GLY A 534 3.11 25.08 -30.40
N SER A 535 4.37 25.00 -30.83
CA SER A 535 5.16 26.02 -31.55
C SER A 535 5.43 27.36 -30.84
N SER A 536 6.72 27.54 -30.51
CA SER A 536 7.53 28.74 -30.75
C SER A 536 6.82 30.11 -30.81
N GLY A 537 7.01 30.95 -29.80
CA GLY A 537 6.66 32.37 -29.87
C GLY A 537 6.78 33.10 -28.53
N SER A 538 7.34 34.30 -28.58
CA SER A 538 7.77 35.17 -27.47
C SER A 538 6.68 35.62 -26.48
N LEU A 539 7.16 36.01 -25.28
CA LEU A 539 6.55 36.84 -24.22
C LEU A 539 5.44 37.81 -24.67
N SER A 540 4.26 37.76 -24.03
CA SER A 540 3.76 38.77 -23.06
C SER A 540 2.23 38.67 -22.83
N GLN A 541 1.83 38.80 -21.56
CA GLN A 541 0.53 39.28 -21.03
C GLN A 541 -0.76 38.43 -21.15
N PHE A 542 -1.20 37.96 -19.96
CA PHE A 542 -2.58 37.68 -19.47
C PHE A 542 -3.42 36.58 -20.19
N ASP A 543 -4.25 35.75 -19.53
CA ASP A 543 -4.99 35.87 -18.27
C ASP A 543 -4.98 34.59 -17.42
N GLY A 544 -4.96 34.77 -16.09
CA GLY A 544 -4.98 33.70 -15.10
C GLY A 544 -6.39 33.34 -14.68
N ASN A 545 -6.75 32.05 -14.78
CA ASN A 545 -7.63 31.36 -13.85
C ASN A 545 -7.68 29.87 -14.20
N ASN A 546 -6.65 29.14 -13.77
CA ASN A 546 -6.65 27.72 -13.36
C ASN A 546 -5.21 27.19 -13.23
N VAL A 547 -4.31 28.00 -12.66
CA VAL A 547 -3.05 27.46 -12.14
C VAL A 547 -3.37 26.91 -10.75
N PRO A 548 -3.17 25.61 -10.48
CA PRO A 548 -3.36 25.08 -9.14
C PRO A 548 -2.46 25.88 -8.19
N LYS A 549 -3.06 26.46 -7.13
CA LYS A 549 -2.37 27.35 -6.20
C LYS A 549 -1.18 26.61 -5.60
N GLN A 550 0.02 27.15 -5.77
CA GLN A 550 1.23 26.62 -5.17
C GLN A 550 1.35 27.07 -3.72
N VAL A 551 1.93 26.23 -2.88
CA VAL A 551 2.21 26.57 -1.49
C VAL A 551 3.43 27.48 -1.44
N SER A 552 3.32 28.58 -0.70
CA SER A 552 4.47 29.44 -0.45
C SER A 552 5.37 28.83 0.63
N ILE A 553 6.35 28.02 0.20
CA ILE A 553 7.28 27.31 1.09
C ILE A 553 8.00 28.29 2.03
N GLY A 554 8.46 29.44 1.51
CA GLY A 554 9.12 30.46 2.33
C GLY A 554 8.23 31.04 3.42
N VAL A 555 6.92 31.17 3.18
CA VAL A 555 5.96 31.60 4.21
C VAL A 555 5.79 30.52 5.27
N LEU A 556 5.70 29.25 4.89
CA LEU A 556 5.61 28.15 5.85
C LEU A 556 6.88 27.97 6.68
N VAL A 557 8.06 28.11 6.06
CA VAL A 557 9.35 28.09 6.77
C VAL A 557 9.41 29.22 7.79
N LYS A 558 9.08 30.47 7.40
CA LYS A 558 9.05 31.60 8.34
C LYS A 558 8.01 31.44 9.45
N LYS A 559 6.88 30.77 9.16
CA LYS A 559 5.82 30.51 10.14
C LYS A 559 6.29 29.58 11.25
N HIS A 560 7.02 28.51 10.92
CA HIS A 560 7.43 27.48 11.88
C HIS A 560 8.86 27.63 12.40
N HIS A 561 9.69 28.40 11.69
CA HIS A 561 11.07 28.71 12.05
C HIS A 561 11.30 30.23 12.00
N PRO A 562 10.66 31.00 12.89
CA PRO A 562 10.68 32.47 12.83
C PRO A 562 12.07 33.10 13.08
N THR A 563 13.01 32.32 13.61
CA THR A 563 14.40 32.75 13.86
C THR A 563 15.27 32.78 12.59
N LEU A 564 14.87 32.08 11.51
CA LEU A 564 15.63 32.05 10.26
C LEU A 564 15.43 33.35 9.48
N GLN A 565 16.52 33.95 9.00
CA GLN A 565 16.47 35.18 8.20
C GLN A 565 17.29 35.10 6.91
N GLY A 566 16.85 35.84 5.88
CA GLY A 566 17.57 36.02 4.63
C GLY A 566 18.03 34.69 3.98
N LYS A 567 19.34 34.51 3.87
CA LYS A 567 19.97 33.33 3.25
C LYS A 567 19.60 32.00 3.93
N GLN A 568 19.31 31.99 5.22
CA GLN A 568 18.95 30.77 5.95
C GLN A 568 17.57 30.26 5.54
N VAL A 569 16.61 31.17 5.30
CA VAL A 569 15.30 30.80 4.75
C VAL A 569 15.44 30.22 3.35
N GLY A 570 16.33 30.78 2.52
CA GLY A 570 16.64 30.24 1.19
C GLY A 570 17.13 28.78 1.25
N LYS A 571 18.11 28.50 2.11
CA LYS A 571 18.62 27.13 2.32
C LYS A 571 17.55 26.16 2.84
N ALA A 572 16.71 26.61 3.77
CA ALA A 572 15.61 25.80 4.27
C ALA A 572 14.57 25.50 3.16
N CYS A 573 14.25 26.49 2.30
CA CYS A 573 13.40 26.26 1.15
C CYS A 573 14.02 25.28 0.14
N GLU A 574 15.32 25.36 -0.14
CA GLU A 574 16.05 24.39 -0.98
C GLU A 574 15.97 22.98 -0.41
N ALA A 575 16.17 22.82 0.90
CA ALA A 575 16.05 21.52 1.57
C ALA A 575 14.64 20.94 1.47
N VAL A 576 13.60 21.78 1.65
CA VAL A 576 12.20 21.37 1.47
C VAL A 576 11.91 21.00 0.02
N ASN A 577 12.42 21.75 -0.96
CA ASN A 577 12.27 21.43 -2.38
C ASN A 577 12.98 20.12 -2.76
N LEU A 578 14.19 19.89 -2.23
CA LEU A 578 14.92 18.65 -2.44
C LEU A 578 14.19 17.45 -1.83
N TRP A 579 13.64 17.60 -0.62
CA TRP A 579 12.80 16.59 0.00
C TRP A 579 11.56 16.30 -0.85
N MET A 580 10.81 17.33 -1.26
CA MET A 580 9.65 17.21 -2.14
C MET A 580 9.99 16.47 -3.44
N SER A 581 11.15 16.75 -4.04
CA SER A 581 11.65 16.04 -5.21
C SER A 581 11.95 14.56 -4.93
N LYS A 582 12.58 14.25 -3.77
CA LYS A 582 12.89 12.87 -3.35
C LYS A 582 11.65 12.05 -2.98
N THR A 583 10.60 12.71 -2.50
CA THR A 583 9.33 12.07 -2.09
C THR A 583 8.24 12.17 -3.15
N PHE A 584 8.51 12.81 -4.29
CA PHE A 584 7.56 13.06 -5.37
C PHE A 584 6.31 13.83 -4.91
N ILE A 585 6.46 14.71 -3.91
CA ILE A 585 5.40 15.59 -3.43
C ILE A 585 5.47 16.88 -4.26
N GLU A 586 4.40 17.16 -5.02
CA GLU A 586 4.32 18.40 -5.81
C GLU A 586 3.99 19.61 -4.92
N ASN A 587 4.53 20.78 -5.26
CA ASN A 587 4.24 22.03 -4.54
C ASN A 587 2.86 22.59 -4.90
N LEU A 588 1.80 21.94 -4.40
CA LEU A 588 0.41 22.27 -4.64
C LEU A 588 -0.35 22.41 -3.31
N GLU A 589 -1.39 23.26 -3.27
CA GLU A 589 -2.14 23.57 -2.04
C GLU A 589 -2.74 22.33 -1.35
N ASN A 590 -3.10 21.29 -2.09
CA ASN A 590 -3.58 20.01 -1.54
C ASN A 590 -2.50 19.25 -0.73
N ASN A 591 -1.22 19.50 -0.99
CA ASN A 591 -0.10 18.91 -0.26
C ASN A 591 0.39 19.82 0.90
N ARG A 592 -0.27 20.96 1.12
CA ARG A 592 0.14 21.96 2.13
C ARG A 592 0.36 21.36 3.51
N ALA A 593 -0.55 20.50 3.96
CA ALA A 593 -0.47 19.90 5.29
C ALA A 593 0.80 19.04 5.45
N GLU A 594 1.19 18.33 4.39
CA GLU A 594 2.35 17.44 4.38
C GLU A 594 3.67 18.23 4.28
N ILE A 595 3.69 19.25 3.42
CA ILE A 595 4.79 20.22 3.32
C ILE A 595 4.99 20.95 4.66
N GLU A 596 3.90 21.42 5.28
CA GLU A 596 3.92 22.13 6.55
C GLU A 596 4.39 21.23 7.69
N PHE A 597 3.96 19.96 7.70
CA PHE A 597 4.41 18.96 8.66
C PHE A 597 5.91 18.66 8.53
N TYR A 598 6.41 18.48 7.29
CA TYR A 598 7.84 18.29 7.06
C TYR A 598 8.63 19.47 7.60
N ILE A 599 8.24 20.70 7.25
CA ILE A 599 8.89 21.92 7.74
C ILE A 599 8.93 21.96 9.27
N GLN A 600 7.83 21.64 9.96
CA GLN A 600 7.79 21.60 11.43
C GLN A 600 8.74 20.55 12.03
N SER A 601 8.94 19.43 11.34
CA SER A 601 9.76 18.32 11.82
C SER A 601 11.27 18.53 11.66
N GLN A 602 11.69 19.47 10.82
CA GLN A 602 13.10 19.71 10.54
C GLN A 602 13.69 20.77 11.46
N SER A 603 14.92 20.55 11.92
CA SER A 603 15.74 21.58 12.56
C SER A 603 16.70 22.15 11.52
N PHE A 604 16.33 23.28 10.91
CA PHE A 604 17.21 23.98 9.98
C PHE A 604 18.27 24.76 10.79
N GLN A 605 19.53 24.32 10.72
CA GLN A 605 20.66 25.00 11.35
C GLN A 605 21.28 26.06 10.42
#